data_AF-A0A7C4E7M7-F1
#
_entry.id   AF-A0A7C4E7M7-F1
#
_cell.length_a   1.000
_cell.length_b   1.000
_cell.length_c   1.000
_cell.angle_alpha   90.00
_cell.angle_beta   90.00
_cell.angle_gamma   90.00
#
_symmetry.space_group_name_H-M   'P 1'
#
loop_
_entity.id
_entity.type
_entity.pdbx_description
1 polymer ?
#
loop_
_entity_poly.entity_id
_entity_poly.type
_entity_poly.pdbx_seq_one_letter_code
_entity_poly.pdbx_strand_id
1 'polypeptide(L)'
;MTMASGKSLIDFRTPAAGFDQPLELWLACHERVQRMIGLLERLTDHLRVHGADESARVTASSIRRYFDEAAPRHHEDEEIDLFPRLQAKVTGAQAERINHAIASLRADHEELHAIWAQLRVALEAIERGETANVDAAAAAIFVARYHTHIALEEDVIAPALRHALDAGALAEIGRAMAARRGVRWEDLSAARGQ
;
A
#
# COMPACT_ATOMS: atom_id res chain seq x y z
N MET A 1 7.35 -41.56 -0.17
CA MET A 1 8.03 -40.37 -0.70
C MET A 1 7.02 -39.24 -0.60
N THR A 2 7.10 -38.44 0.46
CA THR A 2 6.05 -37.46 0.82
C THR A 2 6.34 -36.14 0.11
N MET A 3 5.39 -35.68 -0.68
CA MET A 3 5.41 -34.39 -1.37
C MET A 3 5.41 -33.26 -0.34
N ALA A 4 6.44 -32.41 -0.33
CA ALA A 4 6.44 -31.18 0.44
C ALA A 4 5.59 -30.13 -0.30
N SER A 5 4.42 -29.85 0.24
CA SER A 5 3.53 -28.78 -0.21
C SER A 5 4.20 -27.42 0.04
N GLY A 6 4.54 -26.70 -1.03
CA GLY A 6 5.02 -25.32 -0.95
C GLY A 6 3.92 -24.42 -0.40
N LYS A 7 3.98 -24.12 0.89
CA LYS A 7 3.15 -23.09 1.53
C LYS A 7 3.62 -21.74 0.97
N SER A 8 2.72 -20.97 0.35
CA SER A 8 3.00 -19.56 0.04
C SER A 8 3.47 -18.87 1.32
N LEU A 9 4.72 -18.42 1.32
CA LEU A 9 5.45 -17.89 2.48
C LEU A 9 5.10 -16.42 2.78
N ILE A 10 4.19 -15.81 2.02
CA ILE A 10 3.79 -14.43 2.24
C ILE A 10 2.70 -14.42 3.32
N ASP A 11 3.15 -14.15 4.53
CA ASP A 11 2.28 -13.95 5.68
C ASP A 11 1.49 -12.64 5.52
N PHE A 12 0.25 -12.77 5.05
CA PHE A 12 -0.68 -11.66 4.90
C PHE A 12 -1.37 -11.29 6.22
N ARG A 13 -0.71 -11.42 7.39
CA ARG A 13 -1.36 -11.09 8.67
C ARG A 13 -2.04 -9.74 8.57
N THR A 14 -3.33 -9.74 8.92
CA THR A 14 -4.08 -8.52 9.17
C THR A 14 -3.26 -7.67 10.14
N PRO A 15 -3.10 -6.36 9.87
CA PRO A 15 -2.48 -5.45 10.82
C PRO A 15 -3.01 -5.67 12.24
N ALA A 16 -2.15 -5.55 13.25
CA ALA A 16 -2.58 -5.63 14.64
C ALA A 16 -3.60 -4.54 14.98
N ALA A 17 -3.54 -3.42 14.25
CA ALA A 17 -4.52 -2.35 14.29
C ALA A 17 -5.75 -2.68 13.42
N GLY A 18 -6.93 -2.50 14.01
CA GLY A 18 -8.20 -2.56 13.29
C GLY A 18 -8.66 -1.18 12.82
N PHE A 19 -9.86 -1.13 12.22
CA PHE A 19 -10.47 0.12 11.76
C PHE A 19 -10.80 1.12 12.89
N ASP A 20 -10.77 0.69 14.14
CA ASP A 20 -10.85 1.54 15.34
C ASP A 20 -9.55 2.32 15.64
N GLN A 21 -8.45 1.94 15.00
CA GLN A 21 -7.16 2.62 15.05
C GLN A 21 -6.72 2.96 13.61
N PRO A 22 -7.47 3.82 12.89
CA PRO A 22 -7.31 4.01 11.45
C PRO A 22 -5.92 4.49 11.03
N LEU A 23 -5.26 5.34 11.83
CA LEU A 23 -3.90 5.79 11.53
C LEU A 23 -2.87 4.66 11.69
N GLU A 24 -3.01 3.80 12.69
CA GLU A 24 -2.12 2.64 12.84
C GLU A 24 -2.37 1.59 11.77
N LEU A 25 -3.63 1.40 11.37
CA LEU A 25 -4.00 0.54 10.24
C LEU A 25 -3.39 1.06 8.93
N TRP A 26 -3.47 2.38 8.70
CA TRP A 26 -2.87 3.05 7.54
C TRP A 26 -1.34 2.90 7.53
N LEU A 27 -0.66 3.17 8.65
CA LEU A 27 0.80 2.98 8.76
C LEU A 27 1.22 1.52 8.57
N ALA A 28 0.45 0.56 9.06
CA ALA A 28 0.73 -0.86 8.83
C ALA A 28 0.61 -1.27 7.35
N CYS A 29 -0.13 -0.51 6.52
CA CYS A 29 -0.10 -0.70 5.07
C CYS A 29 1.27 -0.35 4.49
N HIS A 30 2.00 0.63 5.03
CA HIS A 30 3.33 1.02 4.54
C HIS A 30 4.34 -0.11 4.68
N GLU A 31 4.35 -0.82 5.82
CA GLU A 31 5.20 -2.00 6.00
C GLU A 31 4.92 -3.06 4.93
N ARG A 32 3.65 -3.18 4.53
CA ARG A 32 3.25 -4.12 3.48
C ARG A 32 3.69 -3.64 2.10
N VAL A 33 3.58 -2.35 1.80
CA VAL A 33 4.15 -1.76 0.57
C VAL A 33 5.65 -2.05 0.50
N GLN A 34 6.40 -1.78 1.57
CA GLN A 34 7.85 -2.02 1.64
C GLN A 34 8.22 -3.48 1.37
N ARG A 35 7.45 -4.44 1.89
CA ARG A 35 7.65 -5.86 1.59
C ARG A 35 7.41 -6.18 0.11
N MET A 36 6.39 -5.59 -0.51
CA MET A 36 6.04 -5.86 -1.91
C MET A 36 7.04 -5.23 -2.89
N ILE A 37 7.51 -4.00 -2.64
CA ILE A 37 8.56 -3.39 -3.47
C ILE A 37 9.88 -4.16 -3.34
N GLY A 38 10.24 -4.64 -2.15
CA GLY A 38 11.41 -5.50 -1.98
C GLY A 38 11.27 -6.88 -2.64
N LEU A 39 10.04 -7.41 -2.76
CA LEU A 39 9.80 -8.63 -3.55
C LEU A 39 9.95 -8.37 -5.06
N LEU A 40 9.53 -7.20 -5.55
CA LEU A 40 9.68 -6.82 -6.95
C LEU A 40 11.16 -6.74 -7.37
N GLU A 41 12.02 -6.16 -6.52
CA GLU A 41 13.47 -6.12 -6.76
C GLU A 41 14.04 -7.54 -6.86
N ARG A 42 13.77 -8.39 -5.86
CA ARG A 42 14.25 -9.78 -5.84
C ARG A 42 13.72 -10.61 -7.02
N LEU A 43 12.47 -10.37 -7.43
CA LEU A 43 11.90 -11.04 -8.59
C LEU A 43 12.66 -10.67 -9.86
N THR A 44 13.01 -9.38 -10.04
CA THR A 44 13.77 -8.90 -11.20
C THR A 44 15.13 -9.61 -11.32
N ASP A 45 15.84 -9.79 -10.19
CA ASP A 45 17.09 -10.54 -10.17
C ASP A 45 16.89 -12.05 -10.43
N HIS A 46 15.87 -12.63 -9.80
CA HIS A 46 15.55 -14.06 -9.92
C HIS A 46 15.25 -14.48 -11.36
N LEU A 47 14.47 -13.66 -12.08
CA LEU A 47 14.09 -13.92 -13.47
C LEU A 47 15.29 -14.07 -14.41
N ARG A 48 16.40 -13.37 -14.13
CA ARG A 48 17.63 -13.44 -14.95
C ARG A 48 18.32 -14.80 -14.88
N VAL A 49 18.17 -15.51 -13.75
CA VAL A 49 18.87 -16.76 -13.47
C VAL A 49 17.95 -17.96 -13.69
N HIS A 50 16.69 -17.84 -13.29
CA HIS A 50 15.76 -18.96 -13.20
C HIS A 50 14.58 -18.87 -14.19
N GLY A 51 14.39 -17.72 -14.85
CA GLY A 51 13.21 -17.46 -15.67
C GLY A 51 11.91 -17.47 -14.85
N ALA A 52 10.78 -17.66 -15.53
CA ALA A 52 9.44 -17.69 -14.93
C ALA A 52 9.12 -19.05 -14.29
N ASP A 53 9.99 -19.51 -13.37
CA ASP A 53 9.76 -20.72 -12.59
C ASP A 53 8.60 -20.57 -11.59
N GLU A 54 8.25 -21.65 -10.88
CA GLU A 54 7.11 -21.64 -9.95
C GLU A 54 7.24 -20.57 -8.87
N SER A 55 8.46 -20.30 -8.39
CA SER A 55 8.71 -19.26 -7.39
C SER A 55 8.43 -17.86 -7.95
N ALA A 56 8.90 -17.59 -9.18
CA ALA A 56 8.64 -16.34 -9.89
C ALA A 56 7.14 -16.12 -10.11
N ARG A 57 6.41 -17.18 -10.51
CA ARG A 57 4.96 -17.15 -10.72
C ARG A 57 4.18 -16.75 -9.47
N VAL A 58 4.47 -17.40 -8.34
CA VAL A 58 3.82 -17.12 -7.05
C VAL A 58 4.15 -15.71 -6.55
N THR A 59 5.41 -15.28 -6.74
CA THR A 59 5.87 -13.95 -6.34
C THR A 59 5.19 -12.86 -7.17
N ALA A 60 5.15 -13.01 -8.50
CA ALA A 60 4.46 -12.09 -9.40
C ALA A 60 2.97 -11.95 -9.04
N SER A 61 2.28 -13.07 -8.80
CA SER A 61 0.87 -13.07 -8.36
C SER A 61 0.64 -12.30 -7.07
N SER A 62 1.54 -12.46 -6.10
CA SER A 62 1.41 -11.80 -4.81
C SER A 62 1.64 -10.29 -4.89
N ILE A 63 2.65 -9.86 -5.67
CA ILE A 63 2.93 -8.45 -5.95
C ILE A 63 1.74 -7.84 -6.70
N ARG A 64 1.27 -8.50 -7.76
CA ARG A 64 0.18 -8.01 -8.59
C ARG A 64 -1.11 -7.82 -7.80
N ARG A 65 -1.53 -8.84 -7.05
CA ARG A 65 -2.73 -8.73 -6.21
C ARG A 65 -2.64 -7.57 -5.22
N TYR A 66 -1.47 -7.30 -4.66
CA TYR A 66 -1.31 -6.18 -3.73
C TYR A 66 -1.51 -4.83 -4.42
N PHE A 67 -0.81 -4.58 -5.52
CA PHE A 67 -0.87 -3.28 -6.20
C PHE A 67 -2.14 -3.10 -7.05
N ASP A 68 -2.84 -4.19 -7.42
CA ASP A 68 -4.15 -4.12 -8.10
C ASP A 68 -5.30 -3.82 -7.12
N GLU A 69 -5.22 -4.27 -5.87
CA GLU A 69 -6.36 -4.21 -4.93
C GLU A 69 -6.10 -3.36 -3.69
N ALA A 70 -4.96 -3.53 -3.04
CA ALA A 70 -4.70 -2.95 -1.72
C ALA A 70 -4.11 -1.54 -1.81
N ALA A 71 -3.14 -1.32 -2.70
CA ALA A 71 -2.52 0.00 -2.86
C ALA A 71 -3.50 1.09 -3.35
N PRO A 72 -4.42 0.83 -4.31
CA PRO A 72 -5.41 1.85 -4.70
C PRO A 72 -6.33 2.24 -3.55
N ARG A 73 -6.77 1.27 -2.73
CA ARG A 73 -7.61 1.54 -1.55
C ARG A 73 -6.88 2.34 -0.47
N HIS A 74 -5.57 2.13 -0.34
CA HIS A 74 -4.71 2.91 0.55
C HIS A 74 -4.66 4.38 0.11
N HIS A 75 -4.38 4.62 -1.18
CA HIS A 75 -4.40 5.98 -1.73
C HIS A 75 -5.80 6.62 -1.63
N GLU A 76 -6.88 5.84 -1.79
CA GLU A 76 -8.25 6.34 -1.55
C GLU A 76 -8.48 6.73 -0.09
N ASP A 77 -7.91 6.00 0.89
CA ASP A 77 -8.00 6.40 2.31
C ASP A 77 -7.34 7.76 2.52
N GLU A 78 -6.19 8.01 1.89
CA GLU A 78 -5.51 9.29 1.94
C GLU A 78 -6.30 10.40 1.24
N GLU A 79 -6.65 10.21 -0.02
CA GLU A 79 -7.18 11.26 -0.88
C GLU A 79 -8.60 11.68 -0.53
N ILE A 80 -9.43 10.72 -0.11
CA ILE A 80 -10.84 10.96 0.22
C ILE A 80 -11.01 11.41 1.67
N ASP A 81 -10.23 10.85 2.59
CA ASP A 81 -10.43 11.06 4.02
C ASP A 81 -9.28 11.81 4.70
N LEU A 82 -8.05 11.29 4.68
CA LEU A 82 -6.97 11.84 5.52
C LEU A 82 -6.54 13.24 5.08
N PHE A 83 -6.21 13.42 3.80
CA PHE A 83 -5.71 14.68 3.27
C PHE A 83 -6.73 15.82 3.41
N PRO A 84 -7.99 15.69 2.96
CA PRO A 84 -8.94 16.80 3.06
C PRO A 84 -9.21 17.20 4.51
N ARG A 85 -9.29 16.23 5.43
CA ARG A 85 -9.51 16.50 6.86
C ARG A 85 -8.32 17.20 7.49
N LEU A 86 -7.09 16.80 7.13
CA LEU A 86 -5.89 17.47 7.60
C LEU A 86 -5.82 18.92 7.10
N GLN A 87 -6.06 19.13 5.79
CA GLN A 87 -6.03 20.46 5.17
C GLN A 87 -7.03 21.42 5.82
N ALA A 88 -8.20 20.93 6.24
CA ALA A 88 -9.21 21.72 6.94
C ALA A 88 -8.80 22.15 8.37
N LYS A 89 -7.77 21.54 8.96
CA LYS A 89 -7.34 21.78 10.36
C LYS A 89 -6.07 22.60 10.47
N VAL A 90 -5.22 22.61 9.46
CA VAL A 90 -3.93 23.32 9.47
C VAL A 90 -4.08 24.76 9.01
N THR A 91 -3.31 25.69 9.60
CA THR A 91 -3.31 27.12 9.22
C THR A 91 -1.89 27.70 9.18
N GLY A 92 -1.72 28.87 8.56
CA GLY A 92 -0.45 29.59 8.50
C GLY A 92 0.69 28.80 7.83
N ALA A 93 1.92 28.96 8.33
CA ALA A 93 3.11 28.31 7.77
C ALA A 93 3.05 26.77 7.80
N GLN A 94 2.30 26.19 8.75
CA GLN A 94 2.07 24.74 8.79
C GLN A 94 1.20 24.29 7.62
N ALA A 95 0.16 25.06 7.28
CA ALA A 95 -0.70 24.75 6.14
C ALA A 95 0.07 24.77 4.81
N GLU A 96 0.97 25.73 4.60
CA GLU A 96 1.80 25.78 3.39
C GLU A 96 2.64 24.51 3.23
N ARG A 97 3.34 24.09 4.29
CA ARG A 97 4.16 22.88 4.30
C ARG A 97 3.32 21.63 4.02
N ILE A 98 2.19 21.49 4.71
CA ILE A 98 1.31 20.32 4.58
C ILE A 98 0.66 20.28 3.20
N ASN A 99 0.21 21.41 2.66
CA ASN A 99 -0.36 21.47 1.32
C ASN A 99 0.67 21.13 0.24
N HIS A 100 1.91 21.57 0.41
CA HIS A 100 3.00 21.17 -0.49
C HIS A 100 3.25 19.67 -0.41
N ALA A 101 3.35 19.09 0.79
CA ALA A 101 3.53 17.66 0.97
C ALA A 101 2.40 16.84 0.32
N ILE A 102 1.14 17.21 0.57
CA ILE A 102 -0.04 16.55 -0.02
C ILE A 102 -0.03 16.66 -1.56
N ALA A 103 0.36 17.82 -2.12
CA ALA A 103 0.46 17.97 -3.56
C ALA A 103 1.53 17.05 -4.16
N SER A 104 2.69 16.91 -3.49
CA SER A 104 3.72 15.95 -3.89
C SER A 104 3.24 14.49 -3.82
N LEU A 105 2.54 14.11 -2.75
CA LEU A 105 2.01 12.74 -2.58
C LEU A 105 0.99 12.39 -3.67
N ARG A 106 0.08 13.31 -4.01
CA ARG A 106 -0.88 13.10 -5.12
C ARG A 106 -0.18 12.94 -6.48
N ALA A 107 0.85 13.75 -6.74
CA ALA A 107 1.64 13.61 -7.95
C ALA A 107 2.39 12.25 -7.97
N ASP A 108 2.88 11.80 -6.83
CA ASP A 108 3.46 10.46 -6.70
C ASP A 108 2.42 9.36 -6.94
N HIS A 109 1.18 9.48 -6.48
CA HIS A 109 0.14 8.48 -6.75
C HIS A 109 -0.12 8.30 -8.25
N GLU A 110 -0.25 9.39 -8.99
CA GLU A 110 -0.46 9.36 -10.44
C GLU A 110 0.70 8.65 -11.16
N GLU A 111 1.93 9.00 -10.79
CA GLU A 111 3.13 8.42 -11.37
C GLU A 111 3.33 6.95 -10.99
N LEU A 112 3.07 6.59 -9.72
CA LEU A 112 3.10 5.22 -9.24
C LEU A 112 2.07 4.35 -9.99
N HIS A 113 0.86 4.86 -10.22
CA HIS A 113 -0.15 4.17 -11.02
C HIS A 113 0.29 3.99 -12.47
N ALA A 114 0.92 5.00 -13.08
CA ALA A 114 1.41 4.94 -14.45
C ALA A 114 2.56 3.92 -14.61
N ILE A 115 3.50 3.89 -13.67
CA ILE A 115 4.59 2.90 -13.67
C ILE A 115 4.03 1.50 -13.38
N TRP A 116 3.09 1.38 -12.44
CA TRP A 116 2.45 0.11 -12.12
C TRP A 116 1.78 -0.51 -13.35
N ALA A 117 1.03 0.28 -14.12
CA ALA A 117 0.37 -0.21 -15.34
C ALA A 117 1.35 -0.88 -16.33
N GLN A 118 2.59 -0.40 -16.40
CA GLN A 118 3.64 -0.98 -17.25
C GLN A 118 4.19 -2.28 -16.64
N LEU A 119 4.53 -2.27 -15.35
CA LEU A 119 5.05 -3.44 -14.65
C LEU A 119 4.03 -4.59 -14.59
N ARG A 120 2.75 -4.26 -14.42
CA ARG A 120 1.63 -5.20 -14.33
C ARG A 120 1.59 -6.16 -15.51
N VAL A 121 1.83 -5.68 -16.73
CA VAL A 121 1.81 -6.48 -17.97
C VAL A 121 2.86 -7.60 -17.92
N ALA A 122 4.08 -7.28 -17.48
CA ALA A 122 5.15 -8.27 -17.36
C ALA A 122 4.84 -9.30 -16.26
N LEU A 123 4.32 -8.84 -15.12
CA LEU A 123 3.95 -9.72 -14.00
C LEU A 123 2.82 -10.70 -14.37
N GLU A 124 1.83 -10.26 -15.14
CA GLU A 124 0.76 -11.15 -15.66
C GLU A 124 1.32 -12.25 -16.57
N ALA A 125 2.30 -11.94 -17.42
CA ALA A 125 2.96 -12.94 -18.26
C ALA A 125 3.78 -13.93 -17.42
N ILE A 126 4.53 -13.42 -16.43
CA ILE A 126 5.29 -14.26 -15.50
C ILE A 126 4.36 -15.21 -14.74
N GLU A 127 3.20 -14.76 -14.26
CA GLU A 127 2.20 -15.62 -13.59
C GLU A 127 1.76 -16.81 -14.45
N ARG A 128 1.67 -16.62 -15.77
CA ARG A 128 1.34 -17.69 -16.74
C ARG A 128 2.52 -18.61 -17.06
N GLY A 129 3.70 -18.36 -16.50
CA GLY A 129 4.93 -19.09 -16.80
C GLY A 129 5.58 -18.67 -18.12
N GLU A 130 5.16 -17.54 -18.68
CA GLU A 130 5.71 -17.02 -19.93
C GLU A 130 7.02 -16.27 -19.67
N THR A 131 7.93 -16.32 -20.65
CA THR A 131 9.13 -15.46 -20.59
C THR A 131 8.70 -14.01 -20.82
N ALA A 132 8.94 -13.17 -19.82
CA ALA A 132 8.74 -11.73 -19.92
C ALA A 132 9.93 -10.99 -19.30
N ASN A 133 10.18 -9.79 -19.81
CA ASN A 133 11.18 -8.91 -19.24
C ASN A 133 10.47 -7.87 -18.37
N VAL A 134 10.79 -7.85 -17.08
CA VAL A 134 10.41 -6.73 -16.21
C VAL A 134 11.40 -5.61 -16.51
N ASP A 135 10.90 -4.43 -16.88
CA ASP A 135 11.77 -3.26 -17.05
C ASP A 135 12.43 -2.91 -15.71
N ALA A 136 13.72 -3.25 -15.58
CA ALA A 136 14.48 -3.05 -14.36
C ALA A 136 14.62 -1.57 -13.99
N ALA A 137 14.64 -0.67 -14.98
CA ALA A 137 14.69 0.77 -14.71
C ALA A 137 13.35 1.26 -14.15
N ALA A 138 12.23 0.85 -14.76
CA ALA A 138 10.90 1.18 -14.26
C ALA A 138 10.67 0.61 -12.85
N ALA A 139 11.09 -0.64 -12.60
CA ALA A 139 10.99 -1.26 -11.28
C ALA A 139 11.83 -0.51 -10.23
N ALA A 140 13.07 -0.11 -10.56
CA ALA A 140 13.91 0.66 -9.66
C ALA A 140 13.32 2.05 -9.34
N ILE A 141 12.75 2.73 -10.34
CA ILE A 141 12.06 4.02 -10.13
C ILE A 141 10.84 3.82 -9.22
N PHE A 142 10.03 2.80 -9.45
CA PHE A 142 8.86 2.47 -8.64
C PHE A 142 9.21 2.25 -7.17
N VAL A 143 10.26 1.45 -6.92
CA VAL A 143 10.76 1.16 -5.57
C VAL A 143 11.26 2.44 -4.89
N ALA A 144 12.11 3.21 -5.58
CA ALA A 144 12.67 4.44 -5.03
C ALA A 144 11.59 5.46 -4.69
N ARG A 145 10.57 5.59 -5.55
CA ARG A 145 9.42 6.48 -5.33
C ARG A 145 8.62 6.07 -4.10
N TYR A 146 8.29 4.79 -3.94
CA TYR A 146 7.58 4.34 -2.74
C TYR A 146 8.38 4.59 -1.45
N HIS A 147 9.71 4.46 -1.48
CA HIS A 147 10.53 4.81 -0.32
C HIS A 147 10.43 6.29 0.05
N THR A 148 10.55 7.20 -0.92
CA THR A 148 10.42 8.64 -0.65
C THR A 148 9.00 9.05 -0.30
N HIS A 149 8.01 8.41 -0.91
CA HIS A 149 6.59 8.61 -0.67
C HIS A 149 6.23 8.27 0.78
N ILE A 150 6.53 7.04 1.21
CA ILE A 150 6.27 6.57 2.58
C ILE A 150 6.99 7.45 3.60
N ALA A 151 8.24 7.85 3.34
CA ALA A 151 8.95 8.75 4.25
C ALA A 151 8.23 10.10 4.41
N LEU A 152 7.73 10.68 3.31
CA LEU A 152 6.97 11.93 3.37
C LEU A 152 5.66 11.77 4.16
N GLU A 153 4.96 10.65 3.97
CA GLU A 153 3.77 10.33 4.73
C GLU A 153 4.05 10.15 6.23
N GLU A 154 5.04 9.35 6.59
CA GLU A 154 5.35 9.03 7.99
C GLU A 154 6.00 10.20 8.74
N ASP A 155 6.88 10.96 8.10
CA ASP A 155 7.64 12.03 8.76
C ASP A 155 6.88 13.36 8.79
N VAL A 156 5.96 13.59 7.86
CA VAL A 156 5.26 14.88 7.72
C VAL A 156 3.76 14.75 7.93
N ILE A 157 3.10 13.81 7.26
CA ILE A 157 1.63 13.72 7.28
C ILE A 157 1.14 13.05 8.56
N ALA A 158 1.72 11.92 8.96
CA ALA A 158 1.28 11.16 10.12
C ALA A 158 1.33 11.97 11.43
N PRO A 159 2.41 12.73 11.75
CA PRO A 159 2.45 13.55 12.94
C PRO A 159 1.42 14.69 12.91
N ALA A 160 1.19 15.25 11.72
CA ALA A 160 0.20 16.31 11.54
C ALA A 160 -1.25 15.78 11.72
N LEU A 161 -1.57 14.59 11.19
CA LEU A 161 -2.84 13.91 11.41
C LEU A 161 -3.08 13.63 12.90
N ARG A 162 -2.08 13.07 13.59
CA ARG A 162 -2.16 12.77 15.04
C ARG A 162 -2.39 14.02 15.88
N HIS A 163 -1.83 15.16 15.48
CA HIS A 163 -2.04 16.43 16.16
C HIS A 163 -3.40 17.07 15.86
N ALA A 164 -3.87 16.96 14.62
CA ALA A 164 -5.03 17.70 14.12
C ALA A 164 -6.38 16.98 14.33
N LEU A 165 -6.39 15.64 14.36
CA LEU A 165 -7.62 14.85 14.36
C LEU A 165 -8.01 14.39 15.76
N ASP A 166 -9.24 14.69 16.15
CA ASP A 166 -9.85 14.18 17.38
C ASP A 166 -10.40 12.75 17.20
N ALA A 167 -10.83 12.15 18.32
CA ALA A 167 -11.38 10.79 18.32
C ALA A 167 -12.63 10.63 17.44
N GLY A 168 -13.45 11.68 17.29
CA GLY A 168 -14.64 11.66 16.46
C GLY A 168 -14.29 11.56 14.98
N ALA A 169 -13.36 12.40 14.53
CA ALA A 169 -12.84 12.38 13.17
C ALA A 169 -12.16 11.03 12.84
N LEU A 170 -11.36 10.50 13.77
CA LEU A 170 -10.74 9.17 13.60
C LEU A 170 -11.80 8.06 13.47
N ALA A 171 -12.86 8.08 14.28
CA ALA A 171 -13.92 7.09 14.16
C ALA A 171 -14.66 7.16 12.82
N GLU A 172 -14.86 8.36 12.25
CA GLU A 172 -15.41 8.53 10.90
C GLU A 172 -14.51 7.96 9.82
N ILE A 173 -13.21 8.25 9.88
CA ILE A 173 -12.20 7.73 8.95
C ILE A 173 -12.20 6.19 9.02
N GLY A 174 -12.17 5.63 10.22
CA GLY A 174 -12.22 4.18 10.43
C GLY A 174 -13.42 3.50 9.79
N ARG A 175 -14.60 4.11 9.90
CA ARG A 175 -15.82 3.64 9.22
C ARG A 175 -15.70 3.69 7.70
N ALA A 176 -15.16 4.77 7.16
CA ALA A 176 -14.96 4.92 5.73
C ALA A 176 -13.96 3.89 5.18
N MET A 177 -12.83 3.69 5.87
CA MET A 177 -11.83 2.68 5.54
C MET A 177 -12.43 1.26 5.54
N ALA A 178 -13.29 0.95 6.52
CA ALA A 178 -13.98 -0.34 6.61
C ALA A 178 -14.96 -0.53 5.44
N ALA A 179 -15.76 0.49 5.13
CA ALA A 179 -16.72 0.48 4.04
C ALA A 179 -16.05 0.27 2.67
N ARG A 180 -14.92 0.95 2.39
CA ARG A 180 -14.10 0.73 1.17
C ARG A 180 -13.63 -0.72 1.00
N ARG A 181 -13.56 -1.48 2.10
CA ARG A 181 -13.15 -2.89 2.13
C ARG A 181 -14.33 -3.85 2.27
N GLY A 182 -15.57 -3.35 2.18
CA GLY A 182 -16.79 -4.15 2.30
C GLY A 182 -17.07 -4.69 3.71
N VAL A 183 -16.40 -4.14 4.73
CA VAL A 183 -16.59 -4.55 6.12
C VAL A 183 -17.58 -3.61 6.79
N ARG A 184 -18.65 -4.17 7.37
CA ARG A 184 -19.62 -3.39 8.13
C ARG A 184 -19.06 -3.03 9.49
N TRP A 185 -19.19 -1.76 9.87
CA TRP A 185 -18.71 -1.28 11.16
C TRP A 185 -19.44 -1.94 12.34
N GLU A 186 -20.73 -2.24 12.18
CA GLU A 186 -21.53 -2.90 13.22
C GLU A 186 -21.01 -4.30 13.56
N ASP A 187 -20.48 -5.02 12.57
CA ASP A 187 -19.94 -6.36 12.76
C ASP A 187 -18.62 -6.33 13.55
N LEU A 188 -17.88 -5.21 13.48
CA LEU A 188 -16.63 -4.98 14.21
C LEU A 188 -16.84 -4.48 15.64
N SER A 189 -17.94 -3.79 15.92
CA SER A 189 -18.29 -3.33 17.27
C SER A 189 -18.96 -4.43 18.09
N ALA A 190 -19.76 -5.29 17.46
CA ALA A 190 -20.38 -6.46 18.10
C ALA A 190 -19.36 -7.51 18.56
N ALA A 191 -18.25 -7.68 17.82
CA ALA A 191 -17.18 -8.62 18.16
C ALA A 191 -16.34 -8.22 19.37
N ARG A 192 -16.43 -6.96 19.83
CA ARG A 192 -15.67 -6.43 20.99
C ARG A 192 -16.50 -6.31 22.26
N GLY A 193 -17.80 -6.55 22.17
CA GLY A 193 -18.74 -6.54 23.30
C GLY A 193 -18.95 -7.91 23.96
N GLN A 194 -18.11 -8.90 23.63
CA GLN A 194 -18.09 -10.25 24.22
C GLN A 194 -16.78 -10.50 24.95
#